data_AF-A0A1H7TLI2-F1
#
_entry.id   AF-A0A1H7TLI2-F1
#
_cell.length_a   1.000
_cell.length_b   1.000
_cell.length_c   1.000
_cell.angle_alpha   90.00
_cell.angle_beta   90.00
_cell.angle_gamma   90.00
#
_symmetry.space_group_name_H-M   'P 1'
#
loop_
_entity.id
_entity.type
_entity.pdbx_description
1 polymer ?
#
loop_
_entity_poly.entity_id
_entity_poly.type
_entity_poly.pdbx_seq_one_letter_code
_entity_poly.pdbx_strand_id
1 'polypeptide(L)' 'MGDSVYIEHDYFWSVPADELYNIDQPPGDLTLGQLSECLQQIESLVNEPDDVIAYHMVWLGELLKAVGHKVVG' A
#
# COMPACT_ATOMS: atom_id res chain seq x y z
N MET A 1 11.68 17.76 -13.03
CA MET A 1 10.27 17.32 -13.16
C MET A 1 10.30 15.81 -13.20
N GLY A 2 9.61 15.15 -12.28
CA GLY A 2 9.49 13.68 -12.30
C GLY A 2 8.31 13.28 -13.17
N ASP A 3 8.43 12.14 -13.85
CA ASP A 3 7.33 11.54 -14.59
C ASP A 3 6.25 11.05 -13.60
N SER A 4 4.98 11.28 -13.92
CA SER A 4 3.85 10.78 -13.13
C SER A 4 3.34 9.46 -13.71
N VAL A 5 2.90 8.56 -12.82
CA VAL A 5 2.27 7.28 -13.20
C VAL A 5 0.78 7.37 -12.87
N TYR A 6 -0.07 7.15 -13.87
CA TYR A 6 -1.52 7.09 -13.67
C TYR A 6 -1.94 5.66 -13.32
N ILE A 7 -2.60 5.50 -12.17
CA ILE A 7 -3.16 4.23 -11.72
C ILE A 7 -4.69 4.31 -11.81
N GLU A 8 -5.28 3.39 -12.56
CA GLU A 8 -6.73 3.38 -12.85
C GLU A 8 -7.57 2.87 -11.67
N HIS A 9 -7.06 1.89 -10.93
CA HIS A 9 -7.76 1.29 -9.80
C HIS A 9 -7.21 1.85 -8.49
N ASP A 10 -8.10 2.39 -7.66
CA ASP A 10 -7.74 2.93 -6.35
C ASP A 10 -7.88 1.88 -5.23
N TYR A 11 -8.87 1.00 -5.34
CA TYR A 11 -9.10 -0.05 -4.36
C TYR A 11 -8.35 -1.34 -4.70
N PHE A 12 -7.89 -2.04 -3.66
CA PHE A 12 -7.26 -3.35 -3.78
C PHE A 12 -7.69 -4.28 -2.63
N TRP A 13 -7.63 -5.58 -2.87
CA TRP A 13 -7.78 -6.58 -1.82
C TRP A 13 -6.48 -6.69 -1.02
N SER A 14 -6.60 -6.64 0.31
CA SER A 14 -5.51 -6.75 1.26
C SER A 14 -5.77 -7.89 2.24
N VAL A 15 -4.73 -8.66 2.53
CA VAL A 15 -4.79 -9.73 3.54
C VAL A 15 -4.37 -9.13 4.89
N PRO A 16 -5.13 -9.34 5.99
CA PRO A 16 -4.71 -8.92 7.33
C PRO A 16 -3.32 -9.41 7.69
N ALA A 17 -2.53 -8.61 8.40
CA ALA A 17 -1.10 -8.90 8.64
C ALA A 17 -0.85 -10.19 9.45
N ASP A 18 -1.77 -10.53 10.35
CA ASP A 18 -1.77 -11.78 11.13
C ASP A 18 -2.09 -13.02 10.29
N GLU A 19 -2.79 -12.84 9.17
CA GLU A 19 -3.10 -13.90 8.22
C GLU A 19 -2.12 -13.98 7.04
N LEU A 20 -1.54 -12.85 6.61
CA LEU A 20 -0.68 -12.73 5.44
C LEU A 20 0.51 -13.70 5.45
N TYR A 21 1.03 -14.01 6.65
CA TYR A 21 2.19 -14.89 6.83
C TYR A 21 1.82 -16.28 7.38
N ASN A 22 0.53 -16.53 7.64
CA ASN A 22 0.07 -17.82 8.12
C ASN A 22 -0.19 -18.75 6.94
N ILE A 23 0.83 -19.51 6.54
CA ILE A 23 0.76 -20.42 5.38
C ILE A 23 0.05 -21.74 5.65
N ASP A 24 -0.26 -22.04 6.92
CA ASP A 24 -0.89 -23.31 7.31
C ASP A 24 -2.37 -23.35 6.92
N GLN A 25 -2.97 -22.19 6.67
CA GLN A 25 -4.36 -22.03 6.25
C GLN A 25 -4.50 -20.90 5.23
N PRO A 26 -5.46 -20.98 4.28
CA PRO A 26 -5.77 -19.85 3.42
C PRO A 26 -6.26 -18.65 4.27
N PRO A 27 -6.05 -17.40 3.81
CA PRO A 27 -6.61 -16.24 4.49
C PRO A 27 -8.14 -16.31 4.51
N GLY A 28 -8.73 -15.81 5.58
CA GLY A 28 -10.17 -15.72 5.77
C GLY A 28 -10.76 -14.60 4.92
N ASP A 29 -11.29 -13.58 5.58
CA ASP A 29 -11.90 -12.45 4.90
C ASP A 29 -10.82 -11.45 4.45
N LEU A 30 -10.74 -11.25 3.13
CA LEU A 30 -9.93 -10.18 2.57
C LEU A 30 -10.51 -8.83 2.96
N THR A 31 -9.63 -7.90 3.27
CA THR A 31 -9.96 -6.49 3.56
C THR A 31 -9.76 -5.64 2.32
N LEU A 32 -10.35 -4.44 2.29
CA LEU A 32 -10.13 -3.48 1.21
C LEU A 32 -9.14 -2.42 1.66
N GLY A 33 -8.09 -2.24 0.86
CA GLY A 33 -7.20 -1.09 0.94
C GLY A 33 -7.49 -0.08 -0.17
N GLN A 34 -6.99 1.15 0.00
CA GLN A 34 -7.15 2.25 -0.94
C GLN A 34 -5.81 2.95 -1.19
N LEU A 35 -5.40 3.09 -2.45
CA LEU A 35 -4.10 3.66 -2.82
C LEU A 35 -4.04 5.16 -2.52
N SER A 36 -5.13 5.90 -2.70
CA SER A 36 -5.19 7.31 -2.36
C SER A 36 -5.01 7.55 -0.86
N GLU A 37 -5.55 6.65 -0.02
CA GLU A 37 -5.33 6.69 1.43
C GLU A 37 -3.87 6.39 1.76
N CYS A 38 -3.28 5.36 1.14
CA CYS A 38 -1.86 5.05 1.30
C CYS A 38 -0.98 6.26 0.93
N LEU A 39 -1.27 6.92 -0.19
CA LEU A 39 -0.55 8.12 -0.62
C LEU A 39 -0.70 9.27 0.38
N GLN A 40 -1.91 9.52 0.87
CA GLN A 40 -2.17 10.56 1.86
C GLN A 40 -1.34 10.34 3.15
N GLN A 41 -1.25 9.10 3.63
CA GLN A 41 -0.46 8.77 4.82
C GLN A 41 1.04 8.97 4.58
N ILE A 42 1.55 8.64 3.39
CA ILE A 42 2.95 8.90 3.04
C ILE A 42 3.23 10.41 2.93
N GLU A 43 2.32 11.17 2.35
CA GLU A 43 2.45 12.62 2.23
C GLU A 43 2.43 13.31 3.61
N SER A 44 1.69 12.79 4.60
CA SER A 44 1.73 13.35 5.96
C SER A 44 3.11 13.23 6.62
N LEU A 45 3.89 12.18 6.35
CA LEU A 45 5.25 12.04 6.88
C LEU A 45 6.22 13.11 6.40
N VAL A 46 6.02 13.64 5.18
CA VAL A 46 6.87 14.70 4.65
C VAL A 46 6.78 15.95 5.54
N ASN A 47 5.61 16.15 6.18
CA ASN A 47 5.37 17.29 7.06
C ASN A 47 5.78 17.00 8.52
N GLU A 48 5.77 15.74 8.96
CA GLU A 48 6.06 15.32 10.34
C GLU A 48 7.00 14.09 10.38
N PRO A 49 8.30 14.27 10.06
CA PRO A 49 9.23 13.16 9.80
C PRO A 49 9.70 12.40 11.06
N ASP A 50 9.49 12.96 12.26
CA ASP A 50 9.88 12.30 13.51
C ASP A 50 8.90 11.18 13.92
N ASP A 51 7.72 11.12 13.30
CA ASP A 51 6.64 10.15 13.56
C ASP A 51 6.58 9.02 12.52
N VAL A 52 7.72 8.64 11.91
CA VAL A 52 7.76 7.48 11.01
C VAL A 52 7.43 6.20 11.78
N ILE A 53 6.15 5.86 11.78
CA ILE A 53 5.60 4.63 12.35
C ILE A 53 5.77 3.51 11.32
N ALA A 54 6.06 2.29 11.80
CA ALA A 54 6.24 1.09 10.97
C ALA A 54 5.14 0.86 9.92
N TYR A 55 3.92 1.34 10.15
CA TYR A 55 2.80 1.26 9.22
C TYR A 55 3.02 2.04 7.91
N HIS A 56 3.81 3.11 7.92
CA HIS A 56 4.12 3.86 6.71
C HIS A 56 4.94 3.05 5.70
N MET A 57 5.79 2.14 6.17
CA MET A 57 6.49 1.23 5.26
C MET A 57 5.52 0.30 4.54
N VAL A 58 4.41 -0.09 5.19
CA VAL A 58 3.38 -0.92 4.59
C VAL A 58 2.67 -0.13 3.48
N TRP A 59 2.20 1.09 3.75
CA TRP A 59 1.56 1.95 2.74
C TRP A 59 2.48 2.24 1.55
N LEU A 60 3.76 2.52 1.80
CA LEU A 60 4.74 2.68 0.73
C LEU A 60 4.87 1.40 -0.11
N GLY A 61 4.90 0.24 0.54
CA GLY A 61 4.93 -1.05 -0.14
C GLY A 61 3.71 -1.28 -1.07
N GLU A 62 2.52 -0.88 -0.65
CA GLU A 62 1.31 -0.95 -1.49
C GLU A 62 1.41 -0.04 -2.73
N LEU A 63 1.89 1.19 -2.57
CA LEU A 63 2.11 2.11 -3.69
C LEU A 63 3.15 1.58 -4.68
N LEU A 64 4.27 1.04 -4.18
CA LEU A 64 5.31 0.46 -5.02
C LEU A 64 4.80 -0.76 -5.80
N LYS A 65 3.99 -1.61 -5.17
CA LYS A 65 3.32 -2.75 -5.83
C LYS A 65 2.40 -2.26 -6.97
N ALA A 66 1.57 -1.25 -6.71
CA ALA A 66 0.65 -0.71 -7.70
C ALA A 66 1.38 -0.10 -8.91
N VAL A 67 2.45 0.66 -8.68
CA VAL A 67 3.32 1.19 -9.75
C VAL A 67 3.97 0.05 -10.52
N GLY A 68 4.52 -0.95 -9.83
CA GLY A 68 5.13 -2.12 -10.46
C GLY A 68 4.17 -2.86 -11.40
N HIS A 69 2.93 -3.07 -10.98
CA HIS A 69 1.90 -3.69 -11.82
C HIS A 69 1.58 -2.87 -13.07
N LYS A 70 1.63 -1.53 -13.01
CA LYS A 70 1.41 -0.67 -14.17
C LYS A 70 2.60 -0.57 -15.12
N VAL A 71 3.82 -0.80 -14.64
CA VAL A 71 5.03 -0.77 -15.47
C VAL A 71 5.30 -2.12 -16.14
N VAL A 72 4.96 -3.22 -15.48
CA VAL A 72 5.15 -4.59 -16.00
C VAL A 72 3.95 -5.07 -16.83
N GLY A 73 2.75 -4.55 -16.57
CA GLY A 73 1.53 -4.84 -17.33
C GLY A 73 1.35 -3.93 -18.54
#